data_AF-A0A928JFW2-F1
#
_entry.id   AF-A0A928JFW2-F1
#
_cell.length_a   1.000
_cell.length_b   1.000
_cell.length_c   1.000
_cell.angle_alpha   90.00
_cell.angle_beta   90.00
_cell.angle_gamma   90.00
#
_symmetry.space_group_name_H-M   'P 1'
#
loop_
_entity.id
_entity.type
_entity.pdbx_description
1 polymer ?
#
loop_
_entity_poly.entity_id
_entity_poly.type
_entity_poly.pdbx_seq_one_letter_code
_entity_poly.pdbx_strand_id
1 'polypeptide(L)'
;MATKRPYKNSGAGKGKGARNGGTLITLDKRTPEERRKIASMGGKASAVKAKRERDLKKLAQEFLNMDVAATQATIRNKMAALGLAEDDMFYANAILAAMIVRASNGDVNAAKFVRDTAGFNPEEKVNLNAEVSEKSDVLIYLPEIEKDEDEDADEETGGDPDRDNEQ
;
A
#
# COMPACT_ATOMS: atom_id res chain seq x y z
N MET A 1 -19.71 31.76 -37.35
CA MET A 1 -20.20 30.36 -37.45
C MET A 1 -19.00 29.43 -37.38
N ALA A 2 -18.76 28.79 -36.24
CA ALA A 2 -17.63 27.87 -36.05
C ALA A 2 -18.00 26.47 -36.54
N THR A 3 -17.31 25.98 -37.56
CA THR A 3 -17.48 24.63 -38.10
C THR A 3 -16.84 23.60 -37.16
N LYS A 4 -17.66 22.72 -36.56
CA LYS A 4 -17.18 21.61 -35.74
C LYS A 4 -16.38 20.64 -36.62
N ARG A 5 -15.08 20.49 -36.33
CA ARG A 5 -14.22 19.45 -36.92
C ARG A 5 -14.70 18.07 -36.44
N PRO A 6 -14.79 17.04 -37.31
CA PRO A 6 -15.21 15.71 -36.88
C PRO A 6 -14.14 15.07 -35.98
N TYR A 7 -14.62 14.43 -34.91
CA TYR A 7 -13.81 13.72 -33.93
C TYR A 7 -13.12 12.51 -34.58
N LYS A 8 -11.79 12.52 -34.67
CA LYS A 8 -11.00 11.34 -35.09
C LYS A 8 -10.86 10.40 -33.91
N ASN A 9 -11.55 9.26 -33.94
CA ASN A 9 -11.36 8.18 -32.98
C ASN A 9 -10.09 7.39 -33.36
N SER A 10 -8.95 7.75 -32.79
CA SER A 10 -7.69 7.02 -32.88
C SER A 10 -7.48 6.21 -31.60
N GLY A 11 -7.50 4.87 -31.69
CA GLY A 11 -7.15 4.05 -30.52
C GLY A 11 -7.63 2.62 -30.59
N ALA A 12 -7.07 1.83 -31.52
CA ALA A 12 -7.26 0.40 -31.60
C ALA A 12 -6.59 -0.34 -30.42
N GLY A 13 -7.33 -0.61 -29.34
CA GLY A 13 -6.95 -1.59 -28.32
C GLY A 13 -7.33 -3.01 -28.75
N LYS A 14 -6.51 -3.66 -29.58
CA LYS A 14 -6.72 -5.07 -30.00
C LYS A 14 -6.32 -6.04 -28.88
N GLY A 15 -7.24 -6.37 -27.98
CA GLY A 15 -7.17 -7.62 -27.20
C GLY A 15 -7.38 -8.81 -28.14
N LYS A 16 -6.30 -9.50 -28.54
CA LYS A 16 -6.36 -10.66 -29.43
C LYS A 16 -6.78 -11.92 -28.66
N GLY A 17 -8.08 -12.11 -28.46
CA GLY A 17 -8.64 -13.44 -28.26
C GLY A 17 -8.58 -14.22 -29.57
N ALA A 18 -8.14 -15.48 -29.54
CA ALA A 18 -8.04 -16.34 -30.71
C ALA A 18 -9.37 -16.39 -31.47
N ARG A 19 -9.37 -15.91 -32.73
CA ARG A 19 -10.56 -15.87 -33.58
C ARG A 19 -10.66 -17.19 -34.33
N ASN A 20 -11.64 -18.02 -33.98
CA ASN A 20 -12.06 -19.12 -34.86
C ASN A 20 -12.61 -18.51 -36.16
N GLY A 21 -12.07 -18.96 -37.28
CA GLY A 21 -12.30 -18.36 -38.60
C GLY A 21 -13.78 -18.35 -39.00
N GLY A 22 -14.27 -17.16 -39.36
CA GLY A 22 -15.27 -17.02 -40.41
C GLY A 22 -16.75 -17.15 -40.09
N THR A 23 -17.29 -16.71 -38.93
CA THR A 23 -18.76 -16.47 -38.82
C THR A 23 -19.17 -15.47 -37.72
N LEU A 24 -18.44 -14.37 -37.53
CA LEU A 24 -18.84 -13.37 -36.53
C LEU A 24 -19.93 -12.44 -37.08
N ILE A 25 -21.20 -12.75 -36.79
CA ILE A 25 -22.33 -11.86 -37.08
C ILE A 25 -22.39 -10.76 -36.01
N THR A 26 -22.20 -9.52 -36.44
CA THR A 26 -22.27 -8.31 -35.62
C THR A 26 -23.71 -8.01 -35.15
N LEU A 27 -23.86 -7.30 -34.02
CA LEU A 27 -25.17 -7.08 -33.38
C LEU A 27 -26.16 -6.30 -34.25
N ASP A 28 -25.67 -5.36 -35.06
CA ASP A 28 -26.44 -4.55 -36.01
C ASP A 28 -27.15 -5.39 -37.07
N LYS A 29 -26.56 -6.52 -37.46
CA LYS A 29 -27.09 -7.44 -38.49
C LYS A 29 -28.09 -8.47 -37.95
N ARG A 30 -28.35 -8.47 -36.63
CA ARG A 30 -29.25 -9.43 -35.96
C ARG A 30 -30.65 -8.86 -35.80
N THR A 31 -31.65 -9.72 -35.61
CA THR A 31 -33.01 -9.24 -35.31
C THR A 31 -33.08 -8.59 -33.93
N PRO A 32 -34.07 -7.73 -33.66
CA PRO A 32 -34.28 -7.17 -32.31
C PRO A 32 -34.38 -8.24 -31.22
N GLU A 33 -35.03 -9.36 -31.52
CA GLU A 33 -35.19 -10.48 -30.58
C GLU A 33 -33.86 -11.18 -30.29
N GLU A 34 -33.04 -11.44 -31.31
CA GLU A 34 -31.71 -12.03 -31.15
C GLU A 34 -30.78 -11.12 -30.34
N ARG A 35 -30.82 -9.81 -30.60
CA ARG A 35 -30.07 -8.83 -29.79
C ARG A 35 -30.51 -8.86 -28.33
N ARG A 36 -31.81 -8.91 -28.07
CA ARG A 36 -32.36 -8.99 -26.71
C ARG A 36 -31.92 -10.27 -26.01
N LYS A 37 -31.91 -11.41 -26.71
CA LYS A 37 -31.44 -12.70 -26.19
C LYS A 37 -29.95 -12.64 -25.83
N ILE A 38 -29.12 -12.08 -26.71
CA ILE A 38 -27.67 -11.91 -26.46
C ILE A 38 -27.42 -10.98 -25.27
N ALA A 39 -28.10 -9.83 -25.22
CA ALA A 39 -27.98 -8.91 -24.10
C ALA A 39 -28.40 -9.55 -22.78
N SER A 40 -29.49 -10.34 -22.79
CA SER A 40 -29.93 -11.09 -21.61
C SER A 40 -28.91 -12.14 -21.18
N MET A 41 -28.36 -12.92 -22.11
CA MET A 41 -27.33 -13.91 -21.82
C MET A 41 -26.05 -13.25 -21.28
N GLY A 42 -25.62 -12.14 -21.87
CA GLY A 42 -24.47 -11.35 -21.42
C GLY A 42 -24.69 -10.78 -20.02
N GLY A 43 -25.87 -10.22 -19.75
CA GLY A 43 -26.25 -9.72 -18.44
C GLY A 43 -26.26 -10.82 -17.36
N LYS A 44 -26.83 -11.99 -17.66
CA LYS A 44 -26.82 -13.15 -16.76
C LYS A 44 -25.40 -13.65 -16.49
N ALA A 45 -24.58 -13.80 -17.53
CA ALA A 45 -23.19 -14.25 -17.38
C ALA A 45 -22.37 -13.25 -16.54
N SER A 46 -22.53 -11.95 -16.81
CA SER A 46 -21.89 -10.89 -16.03
C SER A 46 -22.36 -10.91 -14.56
N ALA A 47 -23.66 -11.08 -14.31
CA ALA A 47 -24.20 -11.15 -12.96
C ALA A 47 -23.69 -12.36 -12.18
N VAL A 48 -23.57 -13.54 -12.81
CA VAL A 48 -22.98 -14.74 -12.21
C VAL A 48 -21.50 -14.51 -11.89
N LYS A 49 -20.75 -13.90 -12.80
CA LYS A 49 -19.34 -13.54 -12.58
C LYS A 49 -19.20 -12.58 -11.40
N ALA A 50 -19.96 -11.48 -11.40
CA ALA A 50 -19.95 -10.49 -10.32
C ALA A 50 -20.37 -11.09 -8.97
N LYS A 51 -21.32 -12.03 -8.96
CA LYS A 51 -21.67 -12.78 -7.75
C LYS A 51 -20.48 -13.61 -7.25
N ARG A 52 -19.84 -14.37 -8.12
CA ARG A 52 -18.66 -15.18 -7.78
C ARG A 52 -17.52 -14.32 -7.22
N GLU A 53 -17.25 -13.17 -7.83
CA GLU A 53 -16.21 -12.24 -7.34
C GLU A 53 -16.55 -11.69 -5.94
N ARG A 54 -17.82 -11.33 -5.69
CA ARG A 54 -18.27 -10.91 -4.36
C ARG A 54 -18.14 -12.03 -3.32
N ASP A 55 -18.54 -13.23 -3.67
CA ASP A 55 -18.47 -14.38 -2.76
C ASP A 55 -17.01 -14.74 -2.45
N LEU A 56 -16.11 -14.68 -3.44
CA LEU A 56 -14.68 -14.88 -3.24
C LEU A 56 -14.05 -13.78 -2.36
N LYS A 57 -14.45 -12.52 -2.56
CA LYS A 57 -13.98 -11.42 -1.71
C LYS A 57 -14.36 -11.65 -0.24
N LYS A 58 -15.59 -12.09 0.03
CA LYS A 58 -16.03 -12.41 1.39
C LYS A 58 -15.21 -13.54 1.99
N LEU A 59 -15.03 -14.63 1.24
CA LEU A 59 -14.24 -15.77 1.69
C LEU A 59 -12.78 -15.39 1.98
N ALA A 60 -12.19 -14.53 1.14
CA ALA A 60 -10.84 -14.02 1.37
C ALA A 60 -10.75 -13.18 2.66
N GLN A 61 -11.74 -12.31 2.92
CA GLN A 61 -11.80 -11.53 4.15
C GLN A 61 -11.95 -12.43 5.38
N GLU A 62 -12.80 -13.45 5.30
CA GLU A 62 -12.94 -14.46 6.35
C GLU A 62 -11.61 -15.16 6.60
N PHE A 63 -10.96 -15.65 5.56
CA PHE A 63 -9.69 -16.36 5.69
C PHE A 63 -8.57 -15.52 6.32
N LEU A 64 -8.50 -14.23 5.97
CA LEU A 64 -7.50 -13.32 6.53
C LEU A 64 -7.69 -13.10 8.04
N ASN A 65 -8.93 -13.16 8.52
CA ASN A 65 -9.29 -12.97 9.92
C ASN A 65 -9.29 -14.26 10.75
N MET A 66 -9.01 -15.42 10.14
CA MET A 66 -8.89 -16.68 10.87
C MET A 66 -7.52 -16.79 11.53
N ASP A 67 -7.50 -17.47 12.68
CA ASP A 67 -6.26 -17.86 13.34
C ASP A 67 -5.48 -18.88 12.51
N VAL A 68 -4.17 -18.72 12.51
CA VAL A 68 -3.23 -19.70 11.99
C VAL A 68 -3.24 -20.90 12.93
N ALA A 69 -3.68 -22.04 12.39
CA ALA A 69 -3.76 -23.29 13.12
C ALA A 69 -2.43 -23.65 13.79
N ALA A 70 -2.50 -24.21 15.00
CA ALA A 70 -1.33 -24.65 15.76
C ALA A 70 -0.45 -25.67 15.01
N THR A 71 -1.04 -26.44 14.09
CA THR A 71 -0.31 -27.38 13.21
C THR A 71 0.67 -26.67 12.27
N GLN A 72 0.46 -25.39 11.97
CA GLN A 72 1.33 -24.58 11.12
C GLN A 72 2.46 -23.93 11.92
N ALA A 73 3.20 -24.73 12.68
CA ALA A 73 4.26 -24.29 13.58
C ALA A 73 5.30 -23.39 12.89
N THR A 74 5.68 -23.70 11.64
CA THR A 74 6.65 -22.89 10.87
C THR A 74 6.19 -21.45 10.66
N ILE A 75 4.89 -21.23 10.45
CA ILE A 75 4.33 -19.88 10.24
C ILE A 75 4.26 -19.16 11.59
N ARG A 76 3.74 -19.83 12.63
CA ARG A 76 3.63 -19.24 13.98
C ARG A 76 4.99 -18.88 14.56
N ASN A 77 6.00 -19.73 14.40
CA ASN A 77 7.37 -19.45 14.86
C ASN A 77 7.97 -18.23 14.15
N LYS A 78 7.72 -18.06 12.85
CA LYS A 78 8.18 -16.87 12.11
C LYS A 78 7.50 -15.60 12.59
N MET A 79 6.20 -15.66 12.90
CA MET A 79 5.46 -14.52 13.45
C MET A 79 5.94 -14.18 14.87
N ALA A 80 6.12 -15.19 15.73
CA ALA A 80 6.65 -15.02 17.08
C ALA A 80 8.08 -14.43 17.07
N ALA A 81 8.93 -14.85 16.12
CA ALA A 81 10.27 -14.28 15.95
C ALA A 81 10.27 -12.79 15.57
N LEU A 82 9.16 -12.29 15.01
CA LEU A 82 8.93 -10.86 14.74
C LEU A 82 8.25 -10.13 15.91
N GLY A 83 7.99 -10.81 17.02
CA GLY A 83 7.40 -10.23 18.23
C GLY A 83 5.87 -10.18 18.26
N LEU A 84 5.17 -10.91 17.39
CA LEU A 84 3.71 -10.98 17.43
C LEU A 84 3.23 -11.83 18.62
N ALA A 85 2.20 -11.36 19.32
CA ALA A 85 1.56 -12.10 20.40
C ALA A 85 0.77 -13.30 19.85
N GLU A 86 0.51 -14.30 20.71
CA GLU A 86 -0.27 -15.48 20.35
C GLU A 86 -1.70 -15.13 19.90
N ASP A 87 -2.27 -14.06 20.48
CA ASP A 87 -3.60 -13.53 20.13
C ASP A 87 -3.63 -12.83 18.77
N ASP A 88 -2.46 -12.49 18.21
CA ASP A 88 -2.32 -11.81 16.90
C ASP A 88 -1.95 -12.78 15.77
N MET A 89 -2.09 -14.09 16.00
CA MET A 89 -1.68 -15.13 15.06
C MET A 89 -2.68 -15.35 13.92
N PHE A 90 -3.15 -14.28 13.27
CA PHE A 90 -4.07 -14.33 12.12
C PHE A 90 -3.33 -14.49 10.78
N TYR A 91 -4.00 -15.05 9.76
CA TYR A 91 -3.40 -15.18 8.43
C TYR A 91 -3.05 -13.82 7.79
N ALA A 92 -3.82 -12.76 8.06
CA ALA A 92 -3.47 -11.40 7.63
C ALA A 92 -2.08 -10.98 8.13
N ASN A 93 -1.83 -11.20 9.43
CA ASN A 93 -0.58 -10.87 10.09
C ASN A 93 0.56 -11.77 9.60
N ALA A 94 0.28 -13.06 9.33
CA ALA A 94 1.24 -13.98 8.74
C ALA A 94 1.72 -13.53 7.34
N ILE A 95 0.82 -13.02 6.51
CA ILE A 95 1.17 -12.47 5.20
C ILE A 95 2.04 -11.23 5.35
N LEU A 96 1.67 -10.32 6.26
CA LEU A 96 2.46 -9.10 6.52
C LEU A 96 3.87 -9.45 7.02
N ALA A 97 3.98 -10.37 7.98
CA ALA A 97 5.23 -10.92 8.47
C ALA A 97 6.11 -11.47 7.33
N ALA A 98 5.51 -12.27 6.43
CA ALA A 98 6.24 -12.80 5.27
C ALA A 98 6.71 -11.68 4.32
N MET A 99 5.91 -10.62 4.13
CA MET A 99 6.31 -9.48 3.31
C MET A 99 7.44 -8.68 3.95
N ILE A 100 7.44 -8.49 5.28
CA ILE A 100 8.55 -7.85 6.00
C ILE A 100 9.84 -8.63 5.76
N VAL A 101 9.82 -9.95 5.95
CA VAL A 101 11.00 -10.80 5.72
C VAL A 101 11.49 -10.72 4.27
N ARG A 102 10.59 -10.70 3.29
CA ARG A 102 10.97 -10.53 1.87
C ARG A 102 11.55 -9.14 1.60
N ALA A 103 10.96 -8.10 2.15
CA ALA A 103 11.43 -6.72 2.01
C ALA A 103 12.84 -6.57 2.59
N SER A 104 13.10 -7.13 3.77
CA SER A 104 14.43 -7.16 4.40
C SER A 104 15.48 -7.86 3.54
N ASN A 105 15.07 -8.78 2.66
CA ASN A 105 15.95 -9.46 1.70
C ASN A 105 16.08 -8.73 0.35
N GLY A 106 15.59 -7.49 0.25
CA GLY A 106 15.74 -6.65 -0.95
C GLY A 106 14.59 -6.74 -1.96
N ASP A 107 13.46 -7.38 -1.61
CA ASP A 107 12.27 -7.36 -2.47
C ASP A 107 11.58 -5.98 -2.41
N VAL A 108 11.83 -5.17 -3.44
CA VAL A 108 11.30 -3.81 -3.57
C VAL A 108 9.76 -3.79 -3.59
N ASN A 109 9.10 -4.82 -4.16
CA ASN A 109 7.65 -4.85 -4.21
C ASN A 109 7.05 -5.18 -2.84
N ALA A 110 7.68 -6.08 -2.09
CA ALA A 110 7.28 -6.35 -0.71
C ALA A 110 7.52 -5.11 0.19
N ALA A 111 8.64 -4.41 0.01
CA ALA A 111 8.92 -3.17 0.73
C ALA A 111 7.86 -2.09 0.44
N LYS A 112 7.46 -1.92 -0.83
CA LYS A 112 6.37 -1.03 -1.21
C LYS A 112 5.04 -1.43 -0.57
N PHE A 113 4.68 -2.71 -0.62
CA PHE A 113 3.45 -3.21 0.00
C PHE A 113 3.40 -2.92 1.51
N VAL A 114 4.47 -3.19 2.25
CA VAL A 114 4.55 -2.92 3.70
C VAL A 114 4.46 -1.42 3.97
N ARG A 115 5.21 -0.59 3.21
CA ARG A 115 5.17 0.87 3.30
C ARG A 115 3.76 1.42 3.07
N ASP A 116 3.10 0.99 2.00
CA ASP A 116 1.79 1.48 1.60
C ASP A 116 0.72 1.04 2.62
N THR A 117 0.83 -0.18 3.14
CA THR A 117 -0.05 -0.66 4.23
C THR A 117 0.11 0.14 5.52
N ALA A 118 1.32 0.63 5.80
CA ALA A 118 1.60 1.48 6.95
C ALA A 118 1.19 2.96 6.74
N GLY A 119 0.61 3.32 5.58
CA GLY A 119 0.20 4.70 5.27
C GLY A 119 1.36 5.62 4.90
N PHE A 120 2.55 5.08 4.60
CA PHE A 120 3.71 5.87 4.17
C PHE A 120 3.76 6.05 2.64
N ASN A 121 2.60 6.11 1.98
CA ASN A 121 2.54 6.31 0.53
C ASN A 121 2.92 7.76 0.18
N PRO A 122 4.03 7.99 -0.55
CA PRO A 122 4.47 9.34 -0.91
C PRO A 122 3.46 10.07 -1.81
N GLU A 123 2.70 9.36 -2.64
CA GLU A 123 1.70 9.98 -3.54
C GLU A 123 0.48 10.52 -2.77
N GLU A 124 0.10 9.89 -1.67
CA GLU A 124 -0.99 10.37 -0.81
C GLU A 124 -0.61 11.67 -0.07
N LYS A 125 0.65 11.78 0.38
CA LYS A 125 1.16 13.01 1.03
C LYS A 125 1.19 14.21 0.08
N VAL A 126 1.45 13.99 -1.21
CA VAL A 126 1.45 15.07 -2.23
C VAL A 126 0.03 15.60 -2.47
N ASN A 127 -0.99 14.75 -2.43
CA ASN A 127 -2.39 15.18 -2.61
C ASN A 127 -2.93 15.93 -1.38
N LEU A 128 -2.53 15.52 -0.16
CA LEU A 128 -2.87 16.27 1.06
C LEU A 128 -2.25 17.67 1.06
N ASN A 129 -0.99 17.82 0.64
CA ASN A 129 -0.34 19.13 0.57
C ASN A 129 -0.96 20.08 -0.48
N ALA A 130 -1.61 19.53 -1.52
CA ALA A 130 -2.33 20.32 -2.51
C ALA A 130 -3.68 20.85 -1.99
N GLU A 131 -4.37 20.10 -1.11
CA GLU A 131 -5.62 20.55 -0.46
C GLU A 131 -5.39 21.38 0.81
N VAL A 132 -4.32 21.11 1.56
CA VAL A 132 -3.98 21.82 2.82
C VAL A 132 -3.46 23.24 2.56
N SER A 133 -3.07 23.57 1.33
CA SER A 133 -2.66 24.93 0.95
C SER A 133 -3.77 25.98 1.07
N GLU A 134 -5.04 25.60 1.20
CA GLU A 134 -6.12 26.59 1.32
C GLU A 134 -6.51 26.91 2.77
N LYS A 135 -6.38 26.00 3.75
CA LYS A 135 -6.78 26.26 5.15
C LYS A 135 -6.11 25.32 6.15
N SER A 136 -5.03 25.76 6.80
CA SER A 136 -4.85 25.75 8.27
C SER A 136 -3.38 25.71 8.68
N ASP A 137 -2.97 26.69 9.47
CA ASP A 137 -1.76 26.66 10.29
C ASP A 137 -1.83 25.49 11.29
N VAL A 138 -1.04 24.44 11.05
CA VAL A 138 -0.84 23.36 12.02
C VAL A 138 0.47 23.64 12.74
N LEU A 139 0.36 24.17 13.96
CA LEU A 139 1.46 24.33 14.90
C LEU A 139 1.97 22.95 15.31
N ILE A 140 3.11 22.53 14.75
CA ILE A 140 3.81 21.33 15.19
C ILE A 140 4.55 21.69 16.49
N TYR A 141 4.09 21.17 17.62
CA TYR A 141 4.82 21.25 18.88
C TYR A 141 6.06 20.34 18.77
N LEU A 142 7.23 20.93 18.55
CA LEU A 142 8.50 20.27 18.86
C LEU A 142 8.74 20.47 20.35
N PRO A 143 8.90 19.42 21.17
CA PRO A 143 9.39 19.59 22.53
C PRO A 143 10.79 20.20 22.48
N GLU A 144 11.01 21.25 23.26
CA GLU A 144 12.33 21.86 23.44
C GLU A 144 13.26 20.79 24.01
N ILE A 145 14.29 20.43 23.24
CA ILE A 145 15.43 19.67 23.74
C ILE A 145 16.20 20.67 24.61
N GLU A 146 16.16 20.48 25.93
CA GLU A 146 17.08 21.16 26.84
C GLU A 146 18.49 20.90 26.33
N LYS A 147 19.16 21.98 25.91
CA LYS A 147 20.58 21.93 25.61
C LYS A 147 21.28 21.77 26.94
N ASP A 148 21.82 20.59 27.20
CA ASP A 148 22.86 20.44 28.20
C ASP A 148 23.97 21.43 27.81
N GLU A 149 24.13 22.47 28.62
CA GLU A 149 25.19 23.46 28.48
C GLU A 149 26.52 22.72 28.66
N ASP A 150 27.36 22.78 27.64
CA ASP A 150 28.76 22.39 27.73
C ASP A 150 29.38 23.21 28.88
N GLU A 151 29.73 22.55 29.99
CA GLU A 151 30.57 23.14 31.03
C GLU A 151 31.94 23.43 30.41
N ASP A 152 32.15 24.68 30.03
CA ASP A 152 33.43 25.27 29.73
C ASP A 152 34.37 25.03 30.92
N ALA A 153 35.35 24.13 30.74
CA ALA A 153 36.42 23.93 31.68
C ALA A 153 37.33 25.17 31.66
N ASP A 154 37.14 26.05 32.65
CA ASP A 154 37.97 27.23 32.86
C ASP A 154 39.46 26.88 32.98
N GLU A 155 40.22 27.46 32.07
CA GLU A 155 41.68 27.50 32.03
C GLU A 155 42.17 28.41 33.18
N GLU A 156 42.43 27.85 34.38
CA GLU A 156 43.12 28.62 35.43
C GLU A 156 44.60 28.80 35.09
N THR A 157 44.91 30.05 34.73
CA THR A 157 46.26 30.58 34.62
C THR A 157 46.92 30.74 35.99
N GLY A 158 48.11 30.14 36.15
CA GLY A 158 49.27 30.77 36.79
C GLY A 158 49.34 30.82 38.32
N GLY A 159 50.19 29.97 38.89
CA GLY A 159 50.75 30.15 40.24
C GLY A 159 52.06 29.38 40.40
N ASP A 160 53.19 30.04 40.16
CA ASP A 160 54.55 29.54 40.43
C ASP A 160 54.71 29.06 41.89
N PRO A 161 55.16 27.81 42.15
CA PRO A 161 55.43 27.34 43.49
C PRO A 161 56.93 27.27 43.77
N ASP A 162 57.69 28.36 43.55
CA ASP A 162 59.08 28.47 44.00
C ASP A 162 59.30 29.76 44.79
N ARG A 163 58.98 29.74 46.10
CA ARG A 163 59.61 30.59 47.14
C ARG A 163 59.56 29.92 48.51
N ASP A 164 60.59 29.14 48.80
CA ASP A 164 61.42 29.17 50.01
C ASP A 164 60.93 30.04 51.19
N ASN A 165 60.75 29.42 52.37
CA ASN A 165 61.25 29.90 53.66
C ASN A 165 61.06 28.79 54.71
N GLU A 166 62.07 27.99 55.05
CA GLU A 166 63.08 28.20 56.10
C GLU A 166 62.57 28.03 57.55
N GLN A 167 63.28 27.12 58.24
CA GLN A 167 63.39 26.81 59.68
C GLN A 167 62.35 25.85 60.30
#